data_AF-A0A7U6KRF8-F1
#
_entry.id   AF-A0A7U6KRF8-F1
#
_cell.length_a   1.000
_cell.length_b   1.000
_cell.length_c   1.000
_cell.angle_alpha   90.00
_cell.angle_beta   90.00
_cell.angle_gamma   90.00
#
_symmetry.space_group_name_H-M   'P 1'
#
loop_
_entity.id
_entity.type
_entity.pdbx_description
1 polymer ?
#
loop_
_entity_poly.entity_id
_entity_poly.type
_entity_poly.pdbx_seq_one_letter_code
_entity_poly.pdbx_strand_id
1 'polypeptide(L)'
;MTGSFQAMIQFGQNHTVDPQGNEAKNMPRLTAEKEALLLVTPTLEMGAVNQLVAEIYQDGLLLRRVTLDDPTQIPPSDQNNSDDRPRVAYSKRAWSTKLNWDEVQSGLKIRIVDEQNRSGELLENKIDFAAPGELVLTNIRLGLLSPVTVNNNGHYMLLQPEKAGADYFQTIPAAKMTVAKYDDVVLDRVMVANGTIYDTASGSSSDGSVYRGDMRENTGKSTFGVGINLANWGVTSASMLSQEQPQLTQNVNAHHARGKYANGTFNHGLSGGNGMLTLIDSVGNEFSHEIGHHYGLGHYPGKVGDKKFWSEHHADSGWGYMPLRHRMRGNFEWWRKDVGAGTEDSPTFLGQYGYGRDAMSGGSNNSDISRYTHYTGYSTKTKNPASI
;
A
#
# COMPACT_ATOMS: atom_id res chain seq x y z
N MET A 1 -20.98 18.03 -9.82
CA MET A 1 -20.58 18.71 -11.06
C MET A 1 -21.49 19.90 -11.30
N THR A 2 -21.10 20.86 -12.12
CA THR A 2 -21.95 22.00 -12.53
C THR A 2 -22.24 21.91 -14.03
N GLY A 3 -23.52 21.97 -14.43
CA GLY A 3 -23.92 21.93 -15.83
C GLY A 3 -25.24 21.18 -16.09
N SER A 4 -25.58 20.98 -17.35
CA SER A 4 -26.78 20.25 -17.79
C SER A 4 -26.63 18.73 -17.75
N PHE A 5 -25.40 18.23 -17.65
CA PHE A 5 -25.11 16.82 -17.40
C PHE A 5 -24.75 16.61 -15.93
N GLN A 6 -25.43 15.65 -15.29
CA GLN A 6 -25.25 15.33 -13.87
C GLN A 6 -24.71 13.91 -13.71
N ALA A 7 -23.63 13.78 -12.95
CA ALA A 7 -23.00 12.50 -12.65
C ALA A 7 -22.27 12.56 -11.31
N MET A 8 -22.12 11.38 -10.70
CA MET A 8 -21.11 11.14 -9.68
C MET A 8 -19.76 10.93 -10.36
N ILE A 9 -18.74 11.62 -9.86
CA ILE A 9 -17.35 11.44 -10.29
C ILE A 9 -16.61 10.76 -9.15
N GLN A 10 -15.76 9.79 -9.48
CA GLN A 10 -14.80 9.21 -8.55
C GLN A 10 -13.47 9.00 -9.26
N PHE A 11 -12.40 8.88 -8.49
CA PHE A 11 -11.06 8.58 -8.97
C PHE A 11 -10.56 7.29 -8.33
N GLY A 12 -10.08 6.33 -9.11
CA GLY A 12 -9.47 5.09 -8.64
C GLY A 12 -7.94 5.17 -8.65
N GLN A 13 -7.32 5.14 -7.47
CA GLN A 13 -5.89 4.93 -7.27
C GLN A 13 -5.67 3.72 -6.36
N ASN A 14 -5.00 3.84 -5.22
CA ASN A 14 -4.97 2.79 -4.21
C ASN A 14 -6.34 2.57 -3.53
N HIS A 15 -7.24 3.56 -3.62
CA HIS A 15 -8.66 3.46 -3.29
C HIS A 15 -9.49 4.25 -4.31
N THR A 16 -10.79 3.96 -4.40
CA THR A 16 -11.75 4.81 -5.09
C THR A 16 -12.19 5.91 -4.15
N VAL A 17 -12.01 7.15 -4.58
CA VAL A 17 -12.20 8.35 -3.77
C VAL A 17 -13.07 9.35 -4.52
N ASP A 18 -13.78 10.19 -3.76
CA ASP A 18 -14.51 11.31 -4.33
C ASP A 18 -13.54 12.43 -4.73
N PRO A 19 -13.97 13.41 -5.53
CA PRO A 19 -13.13 14.56 -5.84
C PRO A 19 -12.71 15.35 -4.60
N GLN A 20 -13.59 15.48 -3.61
CA GLN A 20 -13.34 16.28 -2.40
C GLN A 20 -14.08 15.72 -1.19
N GLY A 21 -13.63 16.09 0.02
CA GLY A 21 -14.30 15.74 1.28
C GLY A 21 -14.07 14.30 1.77
N ASN A 22 -13.09 13.59 1.21
CA ASN A 22 -12.77 12.21 1.58
C ASN A 22 -12.37 12.04 3.04
N GLU A 23 -11.69 13.01 3.63
CA GLU A 23 -11.22 12.89 5.02
C GLU A 23 -12.36 12.79 6.03
N ALA A 24 -13.47 13.49 5.81
CA ALA A 24 -14.66 13.40 6.65
C ALA A 24 -15.30 12.00 6.60
N LYS A 25 -15.02 11.23 5.53
CA LYS A 25 -15.44 9.84 5.32
C LYS A 25 -14.40 8.82 5.74
N ASN A 26 -13.30 9.27 6.36
CA ASN A 26 -12.13 8.44 6.68
C ASN A 26 -11.48 7.78 5.46
N MET A 27 -11.53 8.44 4.31
CA MET A 27 -10.90 8.01 3.07
C MET A 27 -9.69 8.89 2.72
N PRO A 28 -8.69 8.35 2.01
CA PRO A 28 -7.56 9.15 1.52
C PRO A 28 -8.02 10.18 0.49
N ARG A 29 -7.22 11.24 0.29
CA ARG A 29 -7.38 12.15 -0.85
C ARG A 29 -6.76 11.54 -2.12
N LEU A 30 -7.04 12.17 -3.27
CA LEU A 30 -6.40 11.81 -4.53
C LEU A 30 -4.91 12.17 -4.49
N THR A 31 -4.01 11.22 -4.67
CA THR A 31 -2.56 11.49 -4.65
C THR A 31 -2.17 12.21 -5.94
N ALA A 32 -1.53 13.38 -5.82
CA ALA A 32 -1.00 14.09 -6.98
C ALA A 32 0.13 13.28 -7.65
N GLU A 33 0.33 13.52 -8.96
CA GLU A 33 1.39 12.89 -9.76
C GLU A 33 1.31 11.35 -9.77
N LYS A 34 0.11 10.80 -9.60
CA LYS A 34 -0.14 9.36 -9.66
C LYS A 34 -1.32 9.08 -10.59
N GLU A 35 -1.10 8.18 -11.54
CA GLU A 35 -2.11 7.72 -12.48
C GLU A 35 -3.41 7.32 -11.77
N ALA A 36 -4.56 7.69 -12.34
CA ALA A 36 -5.87 7.42 -11.77
C ALA A 36 -6.88 6.94 -12.82
N LEU A 37 -7.81 6.09 -12.41
CA LEU A 37 -9.00 5.76 -13.18
C LEU A 37 -10.07 6.83 -12.92
N LEU A 38 -10.48 7.59 -13.94
CA LEU A 38 -11.68 8.43 -13.86
C LEU A 38 -12.92 7.55 -14.00
N LEU A 39 -13.84 7.65 -13.05
CA LEU A 39 -15.12 6.95 -13.03
C LEU A 39 -16.24 7.98 -13.09
N VAL A 40 -17.12 7.85 -14.09
CA VAL A 40 -18.26 8.75 -14.30
C VAL A 40 -19.55 7.94 -14.27
N THR A 41 -20.37 8.14 -13.24
CA THR A 41 -21.66 7.46 -13.11
C THR A 41 -22.79 8.48 -13.32
N PRO A 42 -23.44 8.50 -14.50
CA PRO A 42 -24.57 9.39 -14.76
C PRO A 42 -25.68 9.19 -13.73
N THR A 43 -26.33 10.27 -13.29
CA THR A 43 -27.51 10.14 -12.42
C THR A 43 -28.68 9.50 -13.17
N LEU A 44 -29.70 9.04 -12.44
CA LEU A 44 -30.84 8.36 -13.07
C LEU A 44 -31.62 9.29 -14.02
N GLU A 45 -31.64 10.59 -13.71
CA GLU A 45 -32.32 11.63 -14.48
C GLU A 45 -31.66 11.87 -15.85
N MET A 46 -30.41 11.43 -16.05
CA MET A 46 -29.75 11.53 -17.35
C MET A 46 -30.31 10.54 -18.39
N GLY A 47 -31.09 9.55 -17.96
CA GLY A 47 -31.67 8.54 -18.83
C GLY A 47 -30.61 7.64 -19.47
N ALA A 48 -30.91 7.14 -20.67
CA ALA A 48 -29.94 6.37 -21.44
C ALA A 48 -28.82 7.30 -21.94
N VAL A 49 -27.58 6.90 -21.68
CA VAL A 49 -26.35 7.55 -22.16
C VAL A 49 -25.63 6.52 -23.00
N ASN A 50 -25.33 6.86 -24.26
CA ASN A 50 -24.70 5.93 -25.20
C ASN A 50 -23.24 6.26 -25.47
N GLN A 51 -22.80 7.48 -25.13
CA GLN A 51 -21.42 7.89 -25.27
C GLN A 51 -21.10 8.99 -24.26
N LEU A 52 -19.92 8.92 -23.65
CA LEU A 52 -19.35 10.04 -22.90
C LEU A 52 -17.97 10.39 -23.44
N VAL A 53 -17.71 11.69 -23.52
CA VAL A 53 -16.40 12.26 -23.81
C VAL A 53 -15.95 13.08 -22.62
N ALA A 54 -14.74 12.84 -22.14
CA ALA A 54 -14.06 13.73 -21.20
C ALA A 54 -13.11 14.66 -21.95
N GLU A 55 -13.23 15.95 -21.67
CA GLU A 55 -12.22 16.95 -21.97
C GLU A 55 -11.39 17.20 -20.70
N ILE A 56 -10.09 16.95 -20.79
CA ILE A 56 -9.12 17.09 -19.69
C ILE A 56 -8.37 18.40 -19.86
N TYR A 57 -8.45 19.26 -18.85
CA TYR A 57 -7.80 20.56 -18.82
C TYR A 57 -6.80 20.64 -17.67
N GLN A 58 -5.75 21.43 -17.86
CA GLN A 58 -4.76 21.77 -16.85
C GLN A 58 -4.53 23.29 -16.89
N ASP A 59 -4.77 23.96 -15.77
CA ASP A 59 -4.63 25.42 -15.64
C ASP A 59 -5.38 26.19 -16.75
N GLY A 60 -6.61 25.75 -17.04
CA GLY A 60 -7.46 26.27 -18.10
C GLY A 60 -7.13 25.83 -19.54
N LEU A 61 -5.97 25.19 -19.79
CA LEU A 61 -5.59 24.70 -21.12
C LEU A 61 -6.17 23.31 -21.38
N LEU A 62 -6.83 23.12 -22.53
CA LEU A 62 -7.28 21.79 -22.97
C LEU A 62 -6.08 20.93 -23.34
N LEU A 63 -5.83 19.86 -22.59
CA LEU A 63 -4.76 18.91 -22.87
C LEU A 63 -5.21 17.87 -23.91
N ARG A 64 -6.36 17.24 -23.68
CA ARG A 64 -6.90 16.21 -24.58
C ARG A 64 -8.40 15.99 -24.41
N ARG A 65 -8.99 15.35 -25.42
CA ARG A 65 -10.33 14.78 -25.40
C ARG A 65 -10.24 13.27 -25.48
N VAL A 66 -11.05 12.55 -24.72
CA VAL A 66 -11.06 11.09 -24.68
C VAL A 66 -12.49 10.57 -24.59
N THR A 67 -12.84 9.61 -25.43
CA THR A 67 -14.09 8.84 -25.29
C THR A 67 -13.94 7.87 -24.13
N LEU A 68 -14.91 7.85 -23.22
CA LEU A 68 -14.90 6.94 -22.09
C LEU A 68 -15.33 5.53 -22.55
N ASP A 69 -14.73 4.54 -21.91
CA ASP A 69 -15.16 3.16 -21.97
C ASP A 69 -16.55 3.02 -21.34
N ASP A 70 -17.41 2.23 -21.98
CA ASP A 70 -18.77 1.98 -21.49
C ASP A 70 -18.75 1.11 -20.22
N PRO A 71 -19.86 1.04 -19.46
CA PRO A 71 -19.89 0.33 -18.19
C PRO A 71 -19.58 -1.17 -18.24
N THR A 72 -19.62 -1.80 -19.42
CA THR A 72 -19.22 -3.21 -19.58
C THR A 72 -17.70 -3.40 -19.66
N GLN A 73 -16.95 -2.33 -19.85
CA GLN A 73 -15.51 -2.32 -20.03
C GLN A 73 -14.74 -1.81 -18.81
N ILE A 74 -15.42 -1.55 -17.69
CA ILE A 74 -14.74 -1.24 -16.44
C ILE A 74 -13.73 -2.36 -16.08
N PRO A 75 -12.52 -2.03 -15.59
CA PRO A 75 -11.55 -3.05 -15.24
C PRO A 75 -12.16 -4.10 -14.28
N PRO A 76 -12.00 -5.41 -14.56
CA PRO A 76 -12.61 -6.43 -13.73
C PRO A 76 -11.95 -6.48 -12.35
N SER A 77 -12.65 -7.07 -11.38
CA SER A 77 -12.11 -7.30 -10.05
C SER A 77 -10.92 -8.25 -10.05
N ASP A 78 -10.13 -8.18 -8.99
CA ASP A 78 -9.03 -9.10 -8.69
C ASP A 78 -9.49 -10.40 -7.99
N GLN A 79 -10.80 -10.67 -8.03
CA GLN A 79 -11.38 -11.92 -7.58
C GLN A 79 -10.74 -13.10 -8.32
N ASN A 80 -10.28 -14.10 -7.57
CA ASN A 80 -9.60 -15.27 -8.10
C ASN A 80 -10.51 -16.22 -8.90
N ASN A 81 -11.82 -16.19 -8.61
CA ASN A 81 -12.84 -17.03 -9.25
C ASN A 81 -12.54 -18.53 -9.13
N SER A 82 -11.95 -18.95 -8.02
CA SER A 82 -11.68 -20.36 -7.72
C SER A 82 -12.93 -21.10 -7.19
N ASP A 83 -14.11 -20.47 -7.24
CA ASP A 83 -15.38 -21.05 -6.79
C ASP A 83 -16.58 -20.58 -7.62
N ASP A 84 -17.76 -21.12 -7.30
CA ASP A 84 -19.00 -20.94 -8.07
C ASP A 84 -19.73 -19.62 -7.76
N ARG A 85 -19.18 -18.74 -6.90
CA ARG A 85 -19.86 -17.49 -6.56
C ARG A 85 -19.78 -16.47 -7.72
N PRO A 86 -20.81 -15.62 -7.92
CA PRO A 86 -20.85 -14.70 -9.05
C PRO A 86 -19.77 -13.63 -8.99
N ARG A 87 -19.16 -13.29 -10.13
CA ARG A 87 -18.17 -12.20 -10.21
C ARG A 87 -18.71 -10.89 -9.64
N VAL A 88 -17.95 -10.28 -8.74
CA VAL A 88 -18.24 -8.94 -8.23
C VAL A 88 -17.56 -7.91 -9.13
N ALA A 89 -18.34 -7.01 -9.70
CA ALA A 89 -17.85 -5.85 -10.43
C ALA A 89 -17.95 -4.60 -9.56
N TYR A 90 -16.99 -3.67 -9.70
CA TYR A 90 -17.02 -2.40 -8.96
C TYR A 90 -18.28 -1.60 -9.25
N SER A 91 -18.66 -1.50 -10.53
CA SER A 91 -19.88 -0.82 -10.96
C SER A 91 -20.43 -1.46 -12.24
N LYS A 92 -21.74 -1.36 -12.45
CA LYS A 92 -22.42 -1.71 -13.70
C LYS A 92 -22.92 -0.48 -14.48
N ARG A 93 -22.59 0.72 -13.99
CA ARG A 93 -23.10 2.01 -14.51
C ARG A 93 -21.99 3.05 -14.77
N ALA A 94 -20.82 2.84 -14.20
CA ALA A 94 -19.72 3.79 -14.32
C ALA A 94 -19.07 3.64 -15.69
N TRP A 95 -19.01 4.73 -16.43
CA TRP A 95 -18.12 4.90 -17.56
C TRP A 95 -16.71 5.19 -17.03
N SER A 96 -15.68 4.83 -17.79
CA SER A 96 -14.31 4.99 -17.30
C SER A 96 -13.31 5.46 -18.35
N THR A 97 -12.25 6.12 -17.89
CA THR A 97 -11.06 6.33 -18.70
C THR A 97 -9.86 6.56 -17.77
N LYS A 98 -8.65 6.39 -18.28
CA LYS A 98 -7.43 6.65 -17.53
C LYS A 98 -7.05 8.13 -17.60
N LEU A 99 -6.62 8.67 -16.46
CA LEU A 99 -5.90 9.93 -16.35
C LEU A 99 -4.40 9.63 -16.22
N ASN A 100 -3.58 10.34 -17.00
CA ASN A 100 -2.13 10.22 -16.89
C ASN A 100 -1.65 10.83 -15.57
N TRP A 101 -0.54 10.33 -15.04
CA TRP A 101 -0.04 10.76 -13.73
C TRP A 101 0.22 12.28 -13.66
N ASP A 102 0.71 12.87 -14.76
CA ASP A 102 0.99 14.29 -14.93
C ASP A 102 -0.27 15.15 -15.14
N GLU A 103 -1.43 14.53 -15.37
CA GLU A 103 -2.73 15.21 -15.37
C GLU A 103 -3.34 15.26 -13.97
N VAL A 104 -2.94 14.37 -13.06
CA VAL A 104 -3.51 14.25 -11.72
C VAL A 104 -2.77 15.16 -10.77
N GLN A 105 -3.03 16.47 -10.85
CA GLN A 105 -2.43 17.48 -9.97
C GLN A 105 -3.29 18.74 -9.88
N SER A 106 -2.89 19.68 -9.02
CA SER A 106 -3.55 20.99 -8.91
C SER A 106 -3.69 21.64 -10.28
N GLY A 107 -4.84 22.26 -10.56
CA GLY A 107 -5.17 22.84 -11.88
C GLY A 107 -5.93 21.89 -12.82
N LEU A 108 -6.14 20.63 -12.45
CA LEU A 108 -6.97 19.69 -13.20
C LEU A 108 -8.44 20.11 -13.23
N LYS A 109 -8.99 20.33 -14.42
CA LYS A 109 -10.44 20.45 -14.67
C LYS A 109 -10.90 19.37 -15.63
N ILE A 110 -12.06 18.78 -15.35
CA ILE A 110 -12.66 17.75 -16.22
C ILE A 110 -14.04 18.22 -16.65
N ARG A 111 -14.27 18.26 -17.97
CA ARG A 111 -15.60 18.47 -18.54
C ARG A 111 -16.09 17.18 -19.20
N ILE A 112 -17.25 16.71 -18.79
CA ILE A 112 -17.92 15.56 -19.40
C ILE A 112 -18.99 16.07 -20.35
N VAL A 113 -19.04 15.49 -21.54
CA VAL A 113 -20.04 15.77 -22.59
C VAL A 113 -20.64 14.46 -23.06
N ASP A 114 -21.96 14.41 -23.23
CA ASP A 114 -22.65 13.25 -23.77
C ASP A 114 -23.07 13.43 -25.25
N GLU A 115 -23.68 12.42 -25.84
CA GLU A 115 -24.12 12.45 -27.24
C GLU A 115 -25.22 13.49 -27.53
N GLN A 116 -25.90 14.00 -26.49
CA GLN A 116 -26.95 15.01 -26.57
C GLN A 116 -26.41 16.43 -26.36
N ASN A 117 -25.07 16.60 -26.31
CA ASN A 117 -24.38 17.85 -25.97
C ASN A 117 -24.75 18.41 -24.59
N ARG A 118 -25.28 17.60 -23.67
CA ARG A 118 -25.34 17.96 -22.26
C ARG A 118 -23.92 17.93 -21.74
N SER A 119 -23.57 18.89 -20.88
CA SER A 119 -22.23 18.93 -20.31
C SER A 119 -22.22 19.27 -18.84
N GLY A 120 -21.23 18.74 -18.14
CA GLY A 120 -21.02 18.96 -16.72
C GLY A 120 -19.53 19.12 -16.44
N GLU A 121 -19.19 20.03 -15.55
CA GLU A 121 -17.81 20.34 -15.20
C GLU A 121 -17.52 19.96 -13.76
N LEU A 122 -16.35 19.36 -13.57
CA LEU A 122 -15.64 19.26 -12.30
C LEU A 122 -14.51 20.28 -12.34
N LEU A 123 -14.71 21.39 -11.61
CA LEU A 123 -13.77 22.50 -11.55
C LEU A 123 -12.54 22.15 -10.70
N GLU A 124 -11.44 22.83 -10.99
CA GLU A 124 -10.11 22.64 -10.36
C GLU A 124 -10.19 22.77 -8.83
N ASN A 125 -10.95 23.75 -8.34
CA ASN A 125 -11.16 24.01 -6.92
C ASN A 125 -12.17 23.05 -6.24
N LYS A 126 -12.57 21.98 -6.93
CA LYS A 126 -13.44 20.91 -6.42
C LYS A 126 -12.74 19.56 -6.36
N ILE A 127 -11.41 19.55 -6.47
CA ILE A 127 -10.57 18.36 -6.37
C ILE A 127 -9.54 18.57 -5.26
N ASP A 128 -9.60 17.74 -4.23
CA ASP A 128 -8.68 17.74 -3.11
C ASP A 128 -7.54 16.76 -3.39
N PHE A 129 -6.32 17.28 -3.55
CA PHE A 129 -5.12 16.49 -3.74
C PHE A 129 -4.35 16.26 -2.43
N ALA A 130 -3.77 15.08 -2.29
CA ALA A 130 -2.65 14.82 -1.37
C ALA A 130 -1.32 15.08 -2.09
N ALA A 131 -0.27 15.37 -1.31
CA ALA A 131 1.06 15.60 -1.84
C ALA A 131 1.61 14.37 -2.61
N PRO A 132 2.48 14.56 -3.62
CA PRO A 132 3.07 13.47 -4.40
C PRO A 132 4.20 12.78 -3.62
N GLY A 133 3.83 12.04 -2.56
CA GLY A 133 4.81 11.40 -1.68
C GLY A 133 5.72 10.39 -2.40
N GLU A 134 6.99 10.33 -1.99
CA GLU A 134 7.96 9.35 -2.49
C GLU A 134 8.29 8.30 -1.40
N LEU A 135 8.64 7.08 -1.80
CA LEU A 135 9.17 6.03 -0.91
C LEU A 135 10.49 5.49 -1.47
N VAL A 136 11.53 5.44 -0.65
CA VAL A 136 12.79 4.76 -0.97
C VAL A 136 12.92 3.53 -0.09
N LEU A 137 12.96 2.36 -0.71
CA LEU A 137 13.05 1.08 -0.03
C LEU A 137 14.33 0.35 -0.44
N THR A 138 15.22 0.10 0.52
CA THR A 138 16.42 -0.72 0.32
C THR A 138 16.23 -2.09 0.97
N ASN A 139 16.76 -3.15 0.35
CA ASN A 139 16.66 -4.51 0.88
C ASN A 139 18.05 -5.14 1.06
N ILE A 140 18.26 -5.89 2.14
CA ILE A 140 19.51 -6.63 2.39
C ILE A 140 19.25 -7.97 3.10
N ARG A 141 20.14 -8.96 2.92
CA ARG A 141 20.15 -10.19 3.74
C ARG A 141 21.43 -10.28 4.56
N LEU A 142 21.27 -10.68 5.81
CA LEU A 142 22.33 -10.70 6.81
C LEU A 142 22.46 -12.10 7.42
N GLY A 143 23.66 -12.66 7.36
CA GLY A 143 24.07 -13.84 8.09
C GLY A 143 25.00 -13.43 9.23
N LEU A 144 24.55 -13.56 10.47
CA LEU A 144 25.26 -13.12 11.68
C LEU A 144 25.81 -14.36 12.39
N LEU A 145 27.07 -14.70 12.13
CA LEU A 145 27.69 -15.97 12.56
C LEU A 145 26.99 -17.21 11.97
N SER A 146 26.30 -17.01 10.84
CA SER A 146 25.59 -18.03 10.09
C SER A 146 25.56 -17.64 8.61
N PRO A 147 25.30 -18.58 7.69
CA PRO A 147 24.87 -18.21 6.33
C PRO A 147 23.62 -17.33 6.37
N VAL A 148 23.38 -16.56 5.32
CA VAL A 148 22.10 -15.87 5.12
C VAL A 148 20.94 -16.86 5.01
N THR A 149 19.73 -16.41 5.31
CA THR A 149 18.51 -17.18 4.99
C THR A 149 18.14 -16.99 3.53
N VAL A 150 17.84 -18.10 2.86
CA VAL A 150 17.34 -18.09 1.48
C VAL A 150 15.91 -18.58 1.51
N ASN A 151 14.96 -17.67 1.34
CA ASN A 151 13.56 -17.99 1.08
C ASN A 151 13.18 -17.41 -0.29
N ASN A 152 13.21 -18.26 -1.32
CA ASN A 152 12.99 -17.84 -2.71
C ASN A 152 11.58 -17.28 -2.97
N ASN A 153 10.60 -17.64 -2.13
CA ASN A 153 9.24 -17.14 -2.24
C ASN A 153 8.98 -15.96 -1.30
N GLY A 154 9.55 -16.00 -0.10
CA GLY A 154 9.36 -15.00 0.95
C GLY A 154 10.17 -13.71 0.75
N HIS A 155 11.39 -13.80 0.23
CA HIS A 155 12.27 -12.63 0.04
C HIS A 155 12.00 -11.90 -1.31
N TYR A 156 10.74 -11.87 -1.75
CA TYR A 156 10.30 -11.32 -3.03
C TYR A 156 10.77 -9.89 -3.31
N MET A 157 10.73 -9.00 -2.30
CA MET A 157 11.16 -7.60 -2.46
C MET A 157 12.66 -7.48 -2.78
N LEU A 158 13.47 -8.43 -2.30
CA LEU A 158 14.91 -8.47 -2.57
C LEU A 158 15.24 -9.24 -3.87
N LEU A 159 14.53 -10.35 -4.13
CA LEU A 159 14.85 -11.25 -5.24
C LEU A 159 14.26 -10.80 -6.57
N GLN A 160 13.12 -10.09 -6.55
CA GLN A 160 12.42 -9.58 -7.73
C GLN A 160 11.95 -8.14 -7.48
N PRO A 161 12.86 -7.20 -7.20
CA PRO A 161 12.52 -5.85 -6.74
C PRO A 161 11.64 -5.09 -7.74
N GLU A 162 11.82 -5.31 -9.05
CA GLU A 162 10.99 -4.65 -10.06
C GLU A 162 9.52 -5.09 -9.97
N LYS A 163 9.26 -6.39 -9.77
CA LYS A 163 7.88 -6.91 -9.68
C LYS A 163 7.26 -6.64 -8.32
N ALA A 164 8.03 -6.80 -7.26
CA ALA A 164 7.59 -6.56 -5.89
C ALA A 164 7.28 -5.09 -5.64
N GLY A 165 8.16 -4.18 -6.09
CA GLY A 165 7.96 -2.74 -6.01
C GLY A 165 6.76 -2.28 -6.82
N ALA A 166 6.64 -2.72 -8.08
CA ALA A 166 5.49 -2.38 -8.93
C ALA A 166 4.15 -2.86 -8.35
N ASP A 167 4.14 -4.00 -7.67
CA ASP A 167 2.95 -4.54 -7.02
C ASP A 167 2.59 -3.76 -5.75
N TYR A 168 3.55 -3.56 -4.84
CA TYR A 168 3.31 -2.83 -3.60
C TYR A 168 2.95 -1.36 -3.84
N PHE A 169 3.56 -0.71 -4.84
CA PHE A 169 3.29 0.68 -5.21
C PHE A 169 1.81 0.95 -5.54
N GLN A 170 1.08 -0.06 -6.04
CA GLN A 170 -0.35 0.04 -6.32
C GLN A 170 -1.21 0.03 -5.05
N THR A 171 -0.62 -0.29 -3.90
CA THR A 171 -1.32 -0.40 -2.60
C THR A 171 -1.21 0.84 -1.73
N ILE A 172 -0.32 1.78 -2.09
CA ILE A 172 0.01 2.98 -1.30
C ILE A 172 -0.26 4.29 -2.06
N PRO A 173 -0.59 5.38 -1.35
CA PRO A 173 -0.80 6.72 -1.92
C PRO A 173 0.56 7.45 -2.08
N ALA A 174 1.42 6.91 -2.95
CA ALA A 174 2.71 7.50 -3.32
C ALA A 174 2.73 7.80 -4.83
N ALA A 175 3.39 8.89 -5.23
CA ALA A 175 3.67 9.23 -6.62
C ALA A 175 4.87 8.46 -7.17
N LYS A 176 5.84 8.12 -6.30
CA LYS A 176 7.05 7.42 -6.70
C LYS A 176 7.53 6.44 -5.64
N MET A 177 8.06 5.31 -6.11
CA MET A 177 8.74 4.33 -5.26
C MET A 177 10.06 3.90 -5.91
N THR A 178 11.15 3.99 -5.16
CA THR A 178 12.46 3.48 -5.57
C THR A 178 12.75 2.22 -4.75
N VAL A 179 13.00 1.10 -5.42
CA VAL A 179 13.37 -0.16 -4.75
C VAL A 179 14.79 -0.53 -5.14
N ALA A 180 15.67 -0.62 -4.14
CA ALA A 180 17.06 -1.02 -4.31
C ALA A 180 17.37 -2.28 -3.50
N LYS A 181 18.40 -3.00 -3.91
CA LYS A 181 18.93 -4.17 -3.19
C LYS A 181 20.43 -4.01 -2.94
N TYR A 182 20.86 -4.52 -1.81
CA TYR A 182 22.26 -4.78 -1.48
C TYR A 182 22.57 -6.26 -1.70
N ASP A 183 23.86 -6.56 -1.88
CA ASP A 183 24.35 -7.93 -1.86
C ASP A 183 24.19 -8.56 -0.48
N ASP A 184 24.17 -9.89 -0.44
CA ASP A 184 24.14 -10.64 0.80
C ASP A 184 25.40 -10.37 1.62
N VAL A 185 25.23 -10.16 2.93
CA VAL A 185 26.34 -9.99 3.86
C VAL A 185 26.37 -11.16 4.83
N VAL A 186 27.51 -11.84 4.89
CA VAL A 186 27.80 -12.88 5.88
C VAL A 186 28.94 -12.40 6.76
N LEU A 187 28.70 -12.37 8.07
CA LEU A 187 29.66 -11.94 9.07
C LEU A 187 30.10 -13.15 9.89
N ASP A 188 31.32 -13.63 9.64
CA ASP A 188 31.92 -14.72 10.43
C ASP A 188 32.36 -14.26 11.82
N ARG A 189 32.47 -12.94 12.02
CA ARG A 189 32.67 -12.28 13.31
C ARG A 189 31.72 -11.11 13.44
N VAL A 190 31.05 -11.00 14.58
CA VAL A 190 30.07 -9.96 14.84
C VAL A 190 30.41 -9.28 16.15
N MET A 191 30.56 -7.95 16.11
CA MET A 191 30.69 -7.11 17.29
C MET A 191 29.31 -6.62 17.72
N VAL A 192 29.02 -6.69 19.01
CA VAL A 192 27.83 -6.07 19.61
C VAL A 192 28.22 -4.83 20.41
N ALA A 193 27.24 -4.03 20.83
CA ALA A 193 27.50 -2.65 21.21
C ALA A 193 28.34 -2.47 22.50
N ASN A 194 28.49 -3.50 23.33
CA ASN A 194 29.38 -3.48 24.49
C ASN A 194 30.85 -3.80 24.16
N GLY A 195 31.19 -4.02 22.88
CA GLY A 195 32.54 -4.34 22.41
C GLY A 195 32.86 -5.84 22.37
N THR A 196 31.96 -6.71 22.83
CA THR A 196 32.12 -8.16 22.67
C THR A 196 32.11 -8.53 21.20
N ILE A 197 33.07 -9.37 20.79
CA ILE A 197 33.15 -9.92 19.43
C ILE A 197 32.90 -11.42 19.51
N TYR A 198 31.85 -11.88 18.85
CA TYR A 198 31.53 -13.29 18.69
C TYR A 198 32.07 -13.83 17.37
N ASP A 199 32.16 -15.15 17.26
CA ASP A 199 32.55 -15.86 16.05
C ASP A 199 31.62 -17.06 15.76
N THR A 200 31.79 -17.66 14.59
CA THR A 200 30.98 -18.80 14.14
C THR A 200 31.14 -20.06 14.99
N ALA A 201 32.22 -20.21 15.75
CA ALA A 201 32.42 -21.37 16.62
C ALA A 201 31.50 -21.27 17.84
N SER A 202 31.54 -20.14 18.56
CA SER A 202 30.78 -19.95 19.80
C SER A 202 29.34 -19.47 19.57
N GLY A 203 29.10 -18.67 18.54
CA GLY A 203 27.87 -17.87 18.45
C GLY A 203 27.84 -16.75 19.50
N SER A 204 26.72 -16.02 19.54
CA SER A 204 26.43 -15.06 20.62
C SER A 204 26.19 -15.79 21.96
N SER A 205 26.63 -15.19 23.06
CA SER A 205 26.31 -15.66 24.41
C SER A 205 24.88 -15.32 24.87
N SER A 206 24.13 -14.50 24.12
CA SER A 206 22.73 -14.21 24.41
C SER A 206 21.81 -15.25 23.77
N ASP A 207 20.56 -15.31 24.25
CA ASP A 207 19.49 -16.05 23.58
C ASP A 207 18.96 -15.27 22.36
N GLY A 208 18.68 -16.00 21.28
CA GLY A 208 18.02 -15.51 20.08
C GLY A 208 16.55 -15.96 20.01
N SER A 209 15.74 -15.20 19.27
CA SER A 209 14.41 -15.61 18.83
C SER A 209 13.99 -14.82 17.59
N VAL A 210 12.74 -15.00 17.13
CA VAL A 210 12.18 -14.15 16.07
C VAL A 210 12.11 -12.67 16.46
N TYR A 211 12.09 -12.33 17.75
CA TYR A 211 11.98 -10.95 18.27
C TYR A 211 13.17 -10.51 19.13
N ARG A 212 14.16 -11.38 19.41
CA ARG A 212 15.22 -11.12 20.39
C ARG A 212 16.59 -11.56 19.88
N GLY A 213 17.64 -11.00 20.47
CA GLY A 213 19.04 -11.31 20.21
C GLY A 213 19.89 -10.04 20.21
N ASP A 214 21.06 -10.07 20.83
CA ASP A 214 21.96 -8.91 20.86
C ASP A 214 22.45 -8.52 19.45
N MET A 215 22.82 -9.50 18.63
CA MET A 215 23.20 -9.28 17.23
C MET A 215 22.02 -8.79 16.39
N ARG A 216 20.79 -9.24 16.65
CA ARG A 216 19.57 -8.70 16.01
C ARG A 216 19.47 -7.20 16.27
N GLU A 217 19.51 -6.77 17.53
CA GLU A 217 19.27 -5.38 17.89
C GLU A 217 20.45 -4.46 17.52
N ASN A 218 21.69 -4.87 17.80
CA ASN A 218 22.84 -4.00 17.58
C ASN A 218 23.31 -4.06 16.14
N THR A 219 23.49 -5.25 15.57
CA THR A 219 24.04 -5.39 14.21
C THR A 219 22.95 -5.34 13.16
N GLY A 220 21.95 -6.22 13.23
CA GLY A 220 20.87 -6.28 12.23
C GLY A 220 20.10 -4.96 12.13
N LYS A 221 19.61 -4.47 13.27
CA LYS A 221 18.78 -3.28 13.33
C LYS A 221 19.58 -1.98 13.32
N SER A 222 20.42 -1.75 14.33
CA SER A 222 21.09 -0.44 14.49
C SER A 222 22.17 -0.22 13.40
N THR A 223 23.06 -1.19 13.17
CA THR A 223 24.14 -1.04 12.18
C THR A 223 23.66 -1.11 10.73
N PHE A 224 22.90 -2.14 10.34
CA PHE A 224 22.48 -2.27 8.93
C PHE A 224 21.17 -1.56 8.65
N GLY A 225 20.12 -1.84 9.42
CA GLY A 225 18.79 -1.30 9.16
C GLY A 225 18.74 0.23 9.25
N VAL A 226 19.19 0.81 10.36
CA VAL A 226 19.24 2.27 10.54
C VAL A 226 20.49 2.87 9.88
N GLY A 227 21.65 2.21 9.99
CA GLY A 227 22.90 2.75 9.43
C GLY A 227 22.88 2.98 7.92
N ILE A 228 22.18 2.15 7.13
CA ILE A 228 22.00 2.40 5.68
C ILE A 228 21.23 3.69 5.43
N ASN A 229 20.18 3.98 6.21
CA ASN A 229 19.44 5.23 6.07
C ASN A 229 20.26 6.44 6.50
N LEU A 230 20.96 6.32 7.63
CA LEU A 230 21.84 7.36 8.16
C LEU A 230 22.95 7.71 7.16
N ALA A 231 23.54 6.71 6.50
CA ALA A 231 24.53 6.90 5.46
C ALA A 231 23.94 7.67 4.25
N ASN A 232 22.71 7.36 3.83
CA ASN A 232 22.02 8.10 2.76
C ASN A 232 21.74 9.57 3.13
N TRP A 233 21.64 9.90 4.43
CA TRP A 233 21.53 11.28 4.92
C TRP A 233 22.88 11.91 5.28
N GLY A 234 24.01 11.24 5.00
CA GLY A 234 25.35 11.77 5.23
C GLY A 234 25.81 11.74 6.69
N VAL A 235 25.13 10.97 7.56
CA VAL A 235 25.57 10.79 8.96
C VAL A 235 26.73 9.80 9.01
N THR A 236 27.90 10.26 9.42
CA THR A 236 29.16 9.49 9.36
C THR A 236 29.38 8.57 10.56
N SER A 237 28.64 8.74 11.65
CA SER A 237 28.79 7.93 12.86
C SER A 237 27.50 7.94 13.69
N ALA A 238 27.14 6.80 14.25
CA ALA A 238 26.00 6.64 15.16
C ALA A 238 26.25 5.49 16.16
N SER A 239 25.44 5.43 17.21
CA SER A 239 25.54 4.40 18.26
C SER A 239 25.01 3.05 17.79
N MET A 240 25.70 1.95 18.12
CA MET A 240 25.20 0.59 17.91
C MET A 240 24.08 0.18 18.88
N LEU A 241 23.82 0.98 19.92
CA LEU A 241 22.69 0.80 20.84
C LEU A 241 21.44 1.56 20.40
N SER A 242 21.61 2.61 19.60
CA SER A 242 20.51 3.49 19.22
C SER A 242 19.98 3.14 17.85
N GLN A 243 18.66 3.11 17.74
CA GLN A 243 17.95 3.04 16.47
C GLN A 243 17.41 4.42 16.08
N GLU A 244 17.68 5.47 16.86
CA GLU A 244 17.22 6.82 16.56
C GLU A 244 17.79 7.32 15.24
N GLN A 245 16.93 7.95 14.46
CA GLN A 245 17.29 8.56 13.20
C GLN A 245 16.34 9.72 12.90
N PRO A 246 16.78 10.73 12.12
CA PRO A 246 16.01 11.97 11.96
C PRO A 246 14.75 11.82 11.11
N GLN A 247 14.58 10.73 10.35
CA GLN A 247 13.43 10.46 9.48
C GLN A 247 13.08 11.62 8.53
N LEU A 248 14.11 12.24 7.92
CA LEU A 248 13.96 13.42 7.06
C LEU A 248 13.16 13.12 5.78
N THR A 249 13.17 11.87 5.34
CA THR A 249 12.48 11.37 4.15
C THR A 249 11.88 9.99 4.45
N GLN A 250 10.97 9.53 3.59
CA GLN A 250 10.41 8.17 3.63
C GLN A 250 11.43 7.15 3.09
N ASN A 251 12.51 6.96 3.85
CA ASN A 251 13.51 5.93 3.60
C ASN A 251 13.26 4.75 4.55
N VAL A 252 13.21 3.55 3.99
CA VAL A 252 13.04 2.33 4.76
C VAL A 252 13.99 1.23 4.31
N ASN A 253 14.64 0.58 5.28
CA ASN A 253 15.48 -0.58 5.05
C ASN A 253 14.79 -1.87 5.50
N ALA A 254 14.41 -2.70 4.54
CA ALA A 254 13.97 -4.06 4.80
C ALA A 254 15.16 -5.00 4.88
N HIS A 255 15.30 -5.75 5.96
CA HIS A 255 16.36 -6.74 6.10
C HIS A 255 15.85 -8.10 6.57
N HIS A 256 16.44 -9.15 5.99
CA HIS A 256 16.27 -10.53 6.44
C HIS A 256 17.52 -10.95 7.19
N ALA A 257 17.43 -11.10 8.51
CA ALA A 257 18.57 -11.44 9.35
C ALA A 257 18.45 -12.85 9.93
N ARG A 258 19.55 -13.59 9.92
CA ARG A 258 19.71 -14.87 10.62
C ARG A 258 20.93 -14.79 11.54
N GLY A 259 20.82 -15.27 12.76
CA GLY A 259 21.94 -15.26 13.71
C GLY A 259 22.12 -16.56 14.49
N LYS A 260 23.36 -16.90 14.83
CA LYS A 260 23.72 -18.01 15.75
C LYS A 260 23.90 -17.51 17.18
N TYR A 261 23.12 -18.07 18.11
CA TYR A 261 23.01 -17.70 19.52
C TYR A 261 23.23 -18.90 20.44
N ALA A 262 23.28 -18.66 21.75
CA ALA A 262 23.49 -19.70 22.76
C ALA A 262 22.43 -20.81 22.72
N ASN A 263 21.20 -20.45 22.35
CA ASN A 263 20.04 -21.33 22.24
C ASN A 263 19.73 -21.79 20.80
N GLY A 264 20.65 -21.59 19.85
CA GLY A 264 20.51 -22.07 18.46
C GLY A 264 20.56 -20.96 17.42
N THR A 265 20.18 -21.28 16.18
CA THR A 265 20.21 -20.33 15.06
C THR A 265 18.78 -19.90 14.70
N PHE A 266 18.54 -18.59 14.64
CA PHE A 266 17.20 -18.03 14.46
C PHE A 266 17.13 -17.09 13.26
N ASN A 267 16.00 -17.16 12.55
CA ASN A 267 15.58 -16.09 11.65
C ASN A 267 14.86 -15.02 12.45
N HIS A 268 15.14 -13.77 12.11
CA HIS A 268 14.62 -12.59 12.74
C HIS A 268 13.53 -11.97 11.86
N GLY A 269 12.37 -11.62 12.43
CA GLY A 269 11.30 -10.98 11.66
C GLY A 269 10.28 -10.25 12.51
N LEU A 270 9.10 -10.03 11.92
CA LEU A 270 7.86 -9.58 12.57
C LEU A 270 8.03 -8.27 13.37
N SER A 271 8.93 -7.39 12.94
CA SER A 271 9.03 -6.06 13.55
C SER A 271 9.54 -5.02 12.57
N GLY A 272 8.86 -3.88 12.51
CA GLY A 272 9.29 -2.72 11.76
C GLY A 272 8.92 -1.42 12.45
N GLY A 273 9.15 -0.33 11.74
CA GLY A 273 9.02 1.02 12.26
C GLY A 273 10.35 1.75 12.20
N ASN A 274 10.29 3.07 12.35
CA ASN A 274 11.47 3.92 12.38
C ASN A 274 12.44 3.62 11.22
N GLY A 275 11.93 3.66 9.99
CA GLY A 275 12.68 3.48 8.73
C GLY A 275 13.35 2.12 8.55
N MET A 276 12.89 1.07 9.24
CA MET A 276 13.49 -0.24 9.11
C MET A 276 12.45 -1.35 9.32
N LEU A 277 12.59 -2.45 8.57
CA LEU A 277 11.74 -3.63 8.63
C LEU A 277 12.63 -4.85 8.86
N THR A 278 12.48 -5.52 10.00
CA THR A 278 13.09 -6.82 10.26
C THR A 278 12.08 -7.89 9.86
N LEU A 279 12.36 -8.63 8.79
CA LEU A 279 11.38 -9.49 8.13
C LEU A 279 11.85 -10.95 8.03
N ILE A 280 10.96 -11.89 8.32
CA ILE A 280 11.05 -13.25 7.79
C ILE A 280 10.69 -13.19 6.30
N ASP A 281 9.49 -12.71 5.98
CA ASP A 281 8.98 -12.61 4.62
C ASP A 281 8.69 -11.15 4.22
N SER A 282 9.11 -10.81 3.00
CA SER A 282 8.86 -9.51 2.35
C SER A 282 7.60 -9.53 1.46
N VAL A 283 6.66 -10.40 1.81
CA VAL A 283 5.35 -10.59 1.15
C VAL A 283 4.26 -10.78 2.19
N GLY A 284 3.01 -10.76 1.73
CA GLY A 284 1.85 -11.01 2.58
C GLY A 284 1.69 -9.93 3.64
N ASN A 285 1.09 -10.32 4.77
CA ASN A 285 0.77 -9.36 5.81
C ASN A 285 1.97 -8.93 6.63
N GLU A 286 3.03 -9.74 6.76
CA GLU A 286 4.23 -9.32 7.52
C GLU A 286 4.80 -8.05 6.91
N PHE A 287 5.11 -8.05 5.61
CA PHE A 287 5.61 -6.85 4.94
C PHE A 287 4.66 -5.65 5.11
N SER A 288 3.38 -5.83 4.78
CA SER A 288 2.38 -4.75 4.87
C SER A 288 2.19 -4.23 6.31
N HIS A 289 2.31 -5.09 7.32
CA HIS A 289 2.19 -4.72 8.72
C HIS A 289 3.41 -3.93 9.18
N GLU A 290 4.61 -4.47 8.96
CA GLU A 290 5.84 -3.84 9.44
C GLU A 290 6.12 -2.51 8.74
N ILE A 291 5.82 -2.39 7.45
CA ILE A 291 5.95 -1.10 6.76
C ILE A 291 4.82 -0.14 7.16
N GLY A 292 3.66 -0.64 7.59
CA GLY A 292 2.63 0.18 8.22
C GLY A 292 3.15 0.89 9.48
N HIS A 293 3.93 0.19 10.30
CA HIS A 293 4.64 0.82 11.43
C HIS A 293 5.67 1.86 10.99
N HIS A 294 6.35 1.68 9.85
CA HIS A 294 7.24 2.72 9.30
C HIS A 294 6.48 4.02 9.00
N TYR A 295 5.27 3.92 8.46
CA TYR A 295 4.44 5.09 8.23
C TYR A 295 3.88 5.70 9.53
N GLY A 296 4.01 5.03 10.66
CA GLY A 296 3.53 5.49 11.97
C GLY A 296 2.15 4.95 12.34
N LEU A 297 1.67 3.90 11.67
CA LEU A 297 0.45 3.20 12.07
C LEU A 297 0.71 2.34 13.32
N GLY A 298 -0.25 2.34 14.23
CA GLY A 298 -0.32 1.37 15.33
C GLY A 298 -1.14 0.13 14.94
N HIS A 299 -1.33 -0.79 15.88
CA HIS A 299 -2.26 -1.90 15.69
C HIS A 299 -3.72 -1.44 15.78
N TYR A 300 -4.60 -2.06 15.00
CA TYR A 300 -6.03 -1.79 14.97
C TYR A 300 -6.40 -0.29 14.79
N PRO A 301 -5.90 0.36 13.72
CA PRO A 301 -6.22 1.76 13.44
C PRO A 301 -7.73 1.95 13.28
N GLY A 302 -8.27 2.97 13.94
CA GLY A 302 -9.69 3.31 13.91
C GLY A 302 -10.59 2.46 14.81
N LYS A 303 -10.03 1.52 15.60
CA LYS A 303 -10.78 0.77 16.63
C LYS A 303 -11.24 1.71 17.76
N VAL A 304 -12.50 1.58 18.16
CA VAL A 304 -13.08 2.31 19.32
C VAL A 304 -13.75 1.31 20.25
N GLY A 305 -13.23 1.15 21.47
CA GLY A 305 -13.69 0.08 22.37
C GLY A 305 -13.47 -1.29 21.71
N ASP A 306 -14.52 -2.09 21.55
CA ASP A 306 -14.45 -3.37 20.82
C ASP A 306 -14.85 -3.27 19.34
N LYS A 307 -15.29 -2.09 18.88
CA LYS A 307 -15.74 -1.87 17.51
C LYS A 307 -14.55 -1.75 16.55
N LYS A 308 -14.56 -2.56 15.49
CA LYS A 308 -13.47 -2.68 14.51
C LYS A 308 -13.82 -2.18 13.12
N PHE A 309 -14.95 -1.50 12.95
CA PHE A 309 -15.46 -1.06 11.65
C PHE A 309 -14.40 -0.39 10.76
N TRP A 310 -13.56 0.50 11.29
CA TRP A 310 -12.50 1.19 10.53
C TRP A 310 -11.17 0.42 10.45
N SER A 311 -11.01 -0.59 11.31
CA SER A 311 -9.87 -1.51 11.34
C SER A 311 -10.05 -2.67 10.36
N GLU A 312 -11.23 -2.80 9.76
CA GLU A 312 -11.59 -3.75 8.73
C GLU A 312 -12.13 -3.00 7.51
N HIS A 313 -12.18 -3.66 6.35
CA HIS A 313 -12.86 -3.11 5.18
C HIS A 313 -14.38 -3.23 5.37
N HIS A 314 -15.10 -2.36 4.67
CA HIS A 314 -16.57 -2.31 4.63
C HIS A 314 -17.00 -1.69 3.28
N ALA A 315 -18.31 -1.58 3.06
CA ALA A 315 -18.88 -1.09 1.80
C ALA A 315 -18.34 0.30 1.39
N ASP A 316 -18.01 1.15 2.36
CA ASP A 316 -17.55 2.52 2.13
C ASP A 316 -16.02 2.65 2.10
N SER A 317 -15.27 1.56 2.22
CA SER A 317 -13.80 1.59 2.16
C SER A 317 -13.26 1.86 0.75
N GLY A 318 -14.11 1.90 -0.28
CA GLY A 318 -13.69 1.98 -1.68
C GLY A 318 -12.92 0.73 -2.13
N TRP A 319 -12.50 0.73 -3.40
CA TRP A 319 -11.68 -0.34 -3.99
C TRP A 319 -10.38 0.24 -4.54
N GLY A 320 -9.29 -0.51 -4.53
CA GLY A 320 -8.10 -0.10 -5.26
C GLY A 320 -8.26 -0.23 -6.78
N TYR A 321 -7.36 0.42 -7.51
CA TYR A 321 -7.17 0.31 -8.95
C TYR A 321 -5.70 -0.07 -9.21
N MET A 322 -5.52 -1.15 -9.97
CA MET A 322 -4.23 -1.72 -10.31
C MET A 322 -3.94 -1.49 -11.79
N PRO A 323 -3.38 -0.33 -12.18
CA PRO A 323 -3.23 0.05 -13.58
C PRO A 323 -2.36 -0.92 -14.38
N LEU A 324 -1.24 -1.37 -13.80
CA LEU A 324 -0.31 -2.30 -14.47
C LEU A 324 -0.94 -3.66 -14.81
N ARG A 325 -2.03 -4.02 -14.13
CA ARG A 325 -2.75 -5.28 -14.33
C ARG A 325 -4.11 -5.09 -14.97
N HIS A 326 -4.54 -3.83 -15.15
CA HIS A 326 -5.88 -3.46 -15.57
C HIS A 326 -6.95 -4.19 -14.74
N ARG A 327 -6.91 -4.00 -13.42
CA ARG A 327 -7.84 -4.63 -12.46
C ARG A 327 -8.28 -3.65 -11.39
N MET A 328 -9.50 -3.84 -10.90
CA MET A 328 -9.94 -3.24 -9.64
C MET A 328 -9.58 -4.18 -8.49
N ARG A 329 -8.94 -3.66 -7.45
CA ARG A 329 -8.59 -4.39 -6.24
C ARG A 329 -9.76 -4.36 -5.27
N GLY A 330 -10.36 -5.51 -5.03
CA GLY A 330 -11.45 -5.66 -4.08
C GLY A 330 -11.04 -5.44 -2.64
N ASN A 331 -12.01 -5.01 -1.85
CA ASN A 331 -11.92 -4.91 -0.40
C ASN A 331 -12.48 -6.17 0.31
N PHE A 332 -12.55 -7.30 -0.39
CA PHE A 332 -13.15 -8.56 0.06
C PHE A 332 -12.10 -9.62 0.40
N GLU A 333 -12.47 -10.59 1.25
CA GLU A 333 -11.74 -11.85 1.47
C GLU A 333 -12.16 -12.87 0.42
N TRP A 334 -11.56 -12.82 -0.78
CA TRP A 334 -12.00 -13.65 -1.91
C TRP A 334 -11.96 -15.16 -1.63
N TRP A 335 -11.04 -15.64 -0.80
CA TRP A 335 -10.90 -17.07 -0.49
C TRP A 335 -11.89 -17.59 0.56
N ARG A 336 -12.51 -16.71 1.34
CA ARG A 336 -13.40 -17.11 2.44
C ARG A 336 -14.83 -17.30 1.94
N LYS A 337 -15.34 -18.52 2.06
CA LYS A 337 -16.70 -18.91 1.63
C LYS A 337 -17.73 -18.77 2.74
N ASP A 338 -17.36 -19.16 3.96
CA ASP A 338 -18.24 -19.11 5.14
C ASP A 338 -18.13 -17.74 5.83
N VAL A 339 -18.94 -16.80 5.34
CA VAL A 339 -18.93 -15.40 5.80
C VAL A 339 -20.06 -15.09 6.79
N GLY A 340 -21.06 -15.98 6.90
CA GLY A 340 -22.22 -15.80 7.76
C GLY A 340 -23.09 -14.62 7.34
N ALA A 341 -24.03 -14.21 8.20
CA ALA A 341 -24.93 -13.09 7.93
C ALA A 341 -24.24 -11.71 8.00
N GLY A 342 -23.01 -11.64 8.51
CA GLY A 342 -22.35 -10.38 8.88
C GLY A 342 -22.89 -9.78 10.18
N THR A 343 -22.16 -8.82 10.72
CA THR A 343 -22.57 -8.00 11.87
C THR A 343 -22.51 -6.52 11.49
N GLU A 344 -22.97 -5.63 12.38
CA GLU A 344 -22.83 -4.16 12.17
C GLU A 344 -21.36 -3.75 12.02
N ASP A 345 -20.47 -4.30 12.84
CA ASP A 345 -19.04 -3.97 12.84
C ASP A 345 -18.23 -4.75 11.79
N SER A 346 -18.75 -5.87 11.27
CA SER A 346 -18.11 -6.71 10.25
C SER A 346 -19.19 -7.19 9.25
N PRO A 347 -19.68 -6.30 8.37
CA PRO A 347 -20.76 -6.61 7.44
C PRO A 347 -20.32 -7.63 6.38
N THR A 348 -21.29 -8.17 5.64
CA THR A 348 -21.03 -8.98 4.44
C THR A 348 -21.73 -8.38 3.24
N PHE A 349 -21.18 -8.59 2.04
CA PHE A 349 -21.84 -8.23 0.80
C PHE A 349 -22.67 -9.38 0.28
N LEU A 350 -23.99 -9.15 0.20
CA LEU A 350 -25.01 -10.11 -0.25
C LEU A 350 -25.01 -11.45 0.52
N GLY A 351 -24.47 -11.49 1.74
CA GLY A 351 -24.29 -12.74 2.50
C GLY A 351 -23.33 -13.74 1.87
N GLN A 352 -22.56 -13.33 0.85
CA GLN A 352 -21.69 -14.21 0.06
C GLN A 352 -20.20 -13.85 0.15
N TYR A 353 -19.90 -12.59 0.47
CA TYR A 353 -18.53 -12.06 0.51
C TYR A 353 -18.29 -11.30 1.81
N GLY A 354 -17.28 -11.71 2.57
CA GLY A 354 -16.80 -10.99 3.74
C GLY A 354 -15.78 -9.94 3.33
N TYR A 355 -15.78 -8.80 4.00
CA TYR A 355 -14.77 -7.78 3.76
C TYR A 355 -13.43 -8.19 4.37
N GLY A 356 -12.34 -7.74 3.74
CA GLY A 356 -10.97 -7.93 4.22
C GLY A 356 -10.70 -7.17 5.51
N ARG A 357 -9.54 -7.43 6.12
CA ARG A 357 -9.07 -6.66 7.27
C ARG A 357 -7.87 -5.80 6.91
N ASP A 358 -7.67 -4.73 7.66
CA ASP A 358 -6.48 -3.89 7.53
C ASP A 358 -5.19 -4.69 7.83
N ALA A 359 -4.08 -4.30 7.20
CA ALA A 359 -2.78 -4.92 7.44
C ALA A 359 -2.33 -4.85 8.91
N MET A 360 -2.76 -3.82 9.63
CA MET A 360 -2.50 -3.57 11.04
C MET A 360 -3.51 -4.25 11.99
N SER A 361 -4.45 -5.03 11.44
CA SER A 361 -5.56 -5.66 12.17
C SER A 361 -5.67 -7.16 11.91
N GLY A 362 -4.58 -7.79 11.47
CA GLY A 362 -4.55 -9.21 11.12
C GLY A 362 -5.17 -9.51 9.75
N GLY A 363 -5.05 -8.58 8.81
CA GLY A 363 -5.37 -8.81 7.40
C GLY A 363 -4.46 -9.82 6.73
N SER A 364 -4.79 -10.11 5.48
CA SER A 364 -4.06 -11.08 4.67
C SER A 364 -4.07 -10.64 3.20
N ASN A 365 -3.21 -11.28 2.41
CA ASN A 365 -3.28 -11.13 0.98
C ASN A 365 -4.54 -11.83 0.46
N ASN A 366 -5.55 -11.03 0.10
CA ASN A 366 -6.82 -11.52 -0.45
C ASN A 366 -6.84 -11.58 -1.98
N SER A 367 -5.75 -11.18 -2.65
CA SER A 367 -5.67 -11.05 -4.11
C SER A 367 -4.79 -12.16 -4.69
N ASP A 368 -5.21 -12.78 -5.80
CA ASP A 368 -4.36 -13.74 -6.52
C ASP A 368 -3.29 -13.04 -7.36
N ILE A 369 -3.45 -11.74 -7.57
CA ILE A 369 -2.55 -10.95 -8.38
C ILE A 369 -1.60 -10.14 -7.51
N SER A 370 -2.05 -9.53 -6.41
CA SER A 370 -1.13 -8.82 -5.49
C SER A 370 -0.49 -9.76 -4.45
N ARG A 371 0.77 -9.48 -4.10
CA ARG A 371 1.59 -9.94 -2.96
C ARG A 371 1.15 -9.55 -1.56
N TYR A 372 0.55 -8.37 -1.48
CA TYR A 372 0.51 -7.55 -0.27
C TYR A 372 -0.91 -7.42 0.27
N THR A 373 -1.05 -7.15 1.57
CA THR A 373 -2.36 -6.88 2.18
C THR A 373 -2.87 -5.49 1.78
N HIS A 374 -4.18 -5.37 1.58
CA HIS A 374 -4.83 -4.09 1.26
C HIS A 374 -5.09 -3.31 2.56
N TYR A 375 -4.46 -2.15 2.73
CA TYR A 375 -4.84 -1.22 3.81
C TYR A 375 -6.27 -0.73 3.64
N THR A 376 -6.95 -0.42 4.73
CA THR A 376 -8.24 0.27 4.68
C THR A 376 -8.07 1.74 4.29
N GLY A 377 -9.16 2.37 3.87
CA GLY A 377 -9.19 3.81 3.65
C GLY A 377 -8.75 4.61 4.87
N TYR A 378 -9.14 4.16 6.08
CA TYR A 378 -8.79 4.79 7.35
C TYR A 378 -7.27 4.80 7.57
N SER A 379 -6.60 3.65 7.46
CA SER A 379 -5.14 3.56 7.61
C SER A 379 -4.42 4.42 6.59
N THR A 380 -4.90 4.37 5.34
CA THR A 380 -4.33 5.14 4.24
C THR A 380 -4.46 6.64 4.45
N LYS A 381 -5.60 7.12 4.96
CA LYS A 381 -5.82 8.53 5.30
C LYS A 381 -4.87 9.02 6.39
N THR A 382 -4.62 8.20 7.42
CA THR A 382 -4.13 8.70 8.71
C THR A 382 -2.63 9.04 8.68
N LYS A 383 -1.80 8.21 8.05
CA LYS A 383 -0.33 8.34 8.04
C LYS A 383 0.30 7.50 6.91
N ASN A 384 0.54 8.06 5.74
CA ASN A 384 1.26 7.37 4.63
C ASN A 384 2.09 8.41 3.81
N PRO A 385 3.00 8.07 2.87
CA PRO A 385 4.15 8.90 2.48
C PRO A 385 3.84 10.29 1.92
N ALA A 386 2.58 10.59 1.58
CA ALA A 386 2.11 11.94 1.28
C ALA A 386 1.91 12.87 2.51
N SER A 387 2.23 12.40 3.73
CA SER A 387 1.96 13.10 5.00
C SER A 387 3.19 13.77 5.63
N ILE A 388 4.35 13.75 4.97
CA ILE A 388 5.59 14.40 5.45
C ILE A 388 6.01 15.48 4.46
#